data_AF-A0A447UMA2-F1
#
_entry.id   AF-A0A447UMA2-F1
#
_cell.length_a   1.000
_cell.length_b   1.000
_cell.length_c   1.000
_cell.angle_alpha   90.00
_cell.angle_beta   90.00
_cell.angle_gamma   90.00
#
_symmetry.space_group_name_H-M   'P 1'
#
loop_
_entity.id
_entity.type
_entity.pdbx_description
1 polymer ?
#
loop_
_entity_poly.entity_id
_entity_poly.type
_entity_poly.pdbx_seq_one_letter_code
_entity_poly.pdbx_strand_id
1 'polypeptide(L)'
;MHGLEFNGQISFLKAGLYYADHITAVSPTYAREITEPQFAYGMEGLLRQRHQEGRLSGVLNGVDEKIWSPETDLLLAARYNA
;
A
#
# COMPACT_ATOMS: atom_id res chain seq x y z
N MET A 1 10.18 20.36 13.27
CA MET A 1 10.24 19.41 12.13
C MET A 1 9.20 18.30 12.28
N HIS A 2 7.90 18.63 12.33
CA HIS A 2 6.85 17.67 12.72
C HIS A 2 6.65 16.51 11.73
N GLY A 3 6.91 16.72 10.43
CA GLY A 3 6.75 15.69 9.40
C GLY A 3 7.94 14.74 9.24
N LEU A 4 9.13 15.08 9.73
CA LEU A 4 10.36 14.30 9.48
C LEU A 4 10.80 13.46 10.68
N GLU A 5 10.66 13.99 11.89
CA GLU A 5 11.15 13.33 13.09
C GLU A 5 10.25 12.13 13.46
N PHE A 6 10.86 11.00 13.80
CA PHE A 6 10.19 9.83 14.36
C PHE A 6 11.13 9.11 15.33
N ASN A 7 10.73 9.03 16.61
CA ASN A 7 11.50 8.40 17.69
C ASN A 7 12.93 8.95 17.83
N GLY A 8 13.08 10.28 17.77
CA GLY A 8 14.34 11.00 17.88
C GLY A 8 15.23 10.93 16.63
N GLN A 9 14.76 10.31 15.56
CA GLN A 9 15.50 10.13 14.30
C GLN A 9 14.75 10.74 13.11
N ILE A 10 15.41 10.84 11.96
CA ILE A 10 14.77 11.23 10.71
C ILE A 10 14.14 9.99 10.07
N SER A 11 12.86 10.08 9.73
CA SER A 11 12.13 9.04 8.99
C SER A 11 11.71 9.54 7.61
N PHE A 12 12.32 8.98 6.57
CA PHE A 12 11.93 9.25 5.19
C PHE A 12 10.51 8.78 4.89
N LEU A 13 10.09 7.65 5.47
CA LEU A 13 8.73 7.15 5.31
C LEU A 13 7.71 8.11 5.92
N LYS A 14 7.94 8.56 7.16
CA LYS A 14 7.05 9.55 7.80
C LYS A 14 7.00 10.84 6.99
N ALA A 15 8.15 11.32 6.50
CA ALA A 15 8.20 12.49 5.64
C ALA A 15 7.37 12.30 4.36
N GLY A 16 7.51 11.16 3.68
CA GLY A 16 6.70 10.82 2.51
C GLY A 16 5.21 10.81 2.81
N LEU A 17 4.79 10.11 3.86
CA LEU A 17 3.39 10.05 4.29
C LEU A 17 2.83 11.42 4.69
N TYR A 18 3.66 12.28 5.31
CA TYR A 18 3.25 13.59 5.80
C TYR A 18 3.16 14.62 4.68
N TYR A 19 4.08 14.62 3.71
CA TYR A 19 4.13 15.66 2.68
C TYR A 19 3.44 15.25 1.37
N ALA A 20 3.12 13.97 1.15
CA ALA A 20 2.40 13.55 -0.03
C ALA A 20 0.99 14.17 -0.10
N ASP A 21 0.60 14.62 -1.30
CA ASP A 21 -0.77 15.03 -1.59
C ASP A 21 -1.72 13.85 -1.46
N HIS A 22 -1.30 12.67 -1.90
CA HIS A 22 -2.06 11.43 -1.81
C HIS A 22 -1.13 10.22 -1.64
N ILE A 23 -1.58 9.23 -0.86
CA ILE A 23 -0.86 7.98 -0.62
C ILE A 23 -1.60 6.84 -1.28
N THR A 24 -0.89 5.99 -2.02
CA THR A 24 -1.43 4.77 -2.61
C THR A 24 -0.83 3.53 -1.97
N ALA A 25 -1.68 2.57 -1.61
CA ALA A 25 -1.29 1.25 -1.15
C ALA A 25 -1.61 0.19 -2.22
N VAL A 26 -1.03 -1.00 -2.12
CA VAL A 26 -1.14 -2.07 -3.14
C VAL A 26 -2.48 -2.81 -3.15
N SER A 27 -3.40 -2.47 -2.24
CA SER A 27 -4.78 -2.95 -2.27
C SER A 27 -5.69 -2.08 -1.40
N PRO A 28 -7.01 -2.03 -1.68
CA PRO A 28 -7.98 -1.33 -0.83
C PRO A 28 -8.07 -1.88 0.60
N THR A 29 -7.80 -3.18 0.78
CA THR A 29 -7.75 -3.80 2.11
C THR A 29 -6.51 -3.35 2.87
N TYR A 30 -5.33 -3.40 2.22
CA TYR A 30 -4.09 -2.96 2.84
C TYR A 30 -4.11 -1.47 3.22
N ALA A 31 -4.69 -0.62 2.38
CA ALA A 31 -4.86 0.80 2.68
C ALA A 31 -5.68 1.06 3.97
N ARG A 32 -6.61 0.16 4.31
CA ARG A 32 -7.38 0.21 5.57
C ARG A 32 -6.58 -0.37 6.73
N GLU A 33 -5.97 -1.53 6.53
CA GLU A 33 -5.21 -2.25 7.56
C GLU A 33 -4.10 -1.39 8.16
N ILE A 34 -3.32 -0.67 7.34
CA ILE A 34 -2.21 0.17 7.85
C ILE A 34 -2.67 1.38 8.68
N THR A 35 -3.97 1.63 8.81
CA THR A 35 -4.52 2.65 9.72
C THR A 35 -4.79 2.10 11.13
N GLU A 36 -4.66 0.78 11.32
CA GLU A 36 -4.84 0.10 12.60
C GLU A 36 -3.52 0.00 13.38
N PRO A 37 -3.53 0.15 14.72
CA PRO A 37 -2.30 0.19 15.52
C PRO A 37 -1.39 -1.03 15.33
N GLN A 38 -1.98 -2.21 15.15
CA GLN A 38 -1.24 -3.47 14.95
C GLN A 38 -0.45 -3.55 13.63
N PHE A 39 -0.77 -2.70 12.64
CA PHE A 39 -0.15 -2.71 11.32
C PHE A 39 0.55 -1.40 10.98
N ALA A 40 0.32 -0.33 11.74
CA ALA A 40 0.82 1.01 11.43
C ALA A 40 2.21 1.32 12.03
N TYR A 41 2.71 0.48 12.94
CA TYR A 41 4.03 0.63 13.58
C TYR A 41 4.28 2.04 14.17
N GLY A 42 3.28 2.63 14.84
CA GLY A 42 3.37 3.95 15.46
C GLY A 42 3.03 5.12 14.52
N MET A 43 2.60 4.84 13.28
CA MET A 43 2.15 5.84 12.30
C MET A 43 0.63 5.89 12.16
N GLU A 44 -0.13 5.15 12.97
CA GLU A 44 -1.59 5.01 12.89
C GLU A 44 -2.30 6.35 12.91
N GLY A 45 -1.84 7.30 13.74
CA GLY A 45 -2.43 8.62 13.80
C GLY A 45 -2.35 9.36 12.47
N LEU A 46 -1.17 9.34 11.83
CA LEU A 46 -0.96 9.96 10.53
C LEU A 46 -1.73 9.22 9.43
N LEU A 47 -1.63 7.89 9.37
CA LEU A 47 -2.28 7.09 8.33
C LEU A 47 -3.81 7.17 8.42
N ARG A 48 -4.37 7.12 9.62
CA ARG A 48 -5.81 7.29 9.86
C ARG A 48 -6.29 8.69 9.48
N GLN A 49 -5.53 9.73 9.82
CA GLN A 49 -5.82 11.09 9.39
C GLN A 49 -5.88 11.17 7.85
N ARG A 50 -4.87 10.63 7.15
CA ARG A 50 -4.86 10.64 5.68
C ARG A 50 -6.02 9.87 5.08
N HIS A 51 -6.39 8.74 5.69
CA HIS A 51 -7.56 7.99 5.26
C HIS A 51 -8.87 8.77 5.42
N GLN A 52 -9.08 9.41 6.57
CA GLN A 52 -10.27 10.24 6.85
C GLN A 52 -10.35 11.48 5.95
N GLU A 53 -9.20 12.06 5.57
CA GLU A 53 -9.11 13.14 4.59
C GLU A 53 -9.38 12.66 3.14
N GLY A 54 -9.56 11.36 2.91
CA GLY A 54 -9.69 10.79 1.56
C GLY A 54 -8.38 10.73 0.78
N ARG A 55 -7.23 10.89 1.45
CA ARG A 55 -5.88 11.02 0.88
C ARG A 55 -5.03 9.76 1.01
N LEU A 56 -5.64 8.65 1.38
CA LEU A 56 -5.03 7.31 1.39
C LEU A 56 -5.98 6.34 0.70
N SER A 57 -5.57 5.79 -0.44
CA SER A 57 -6.34 4.81 -1.20
C SER A 57 -5.52 3.57 -1.54
N GLY A 58 -6.20 2.48 -1.87
CA GLY A 58 -5.57 1.28 -2.38
C GLY A 58 -5.80 1.11 -3.86
N VAL A 59 -4.74 0.81 -4.61
CA VAL A 59 -4.79 0.39 -6.01
C VAL A 59 -4.36 -1.07 -6.04
N LEU A 60 -5.28 -1.96 -6.43
CA LEU A 60 -5.00 -3.39 -6.46
C LEU A 60 -3.87 -3.67 -7.46
N ASN A 61 -2.80 -4.32 -7.00
CA ASN A 61 -1.76 -4.78 -7.91
C ASN A 61 -2.33 -5.77 -8.92
N GLY A 62 -1.94 -5.58 -10.18
CA GLY A 62 -2.23 -6.50 -11.27
C GLY A 62 -0.99 -7.27 -11.71
N VAL A 63 -1.22 -8.28 -12.54
CA VAL A 63 -0.19 -8.97 -13.32
C VAL A 63 -0.48 -8.78 -14.81
N ASP A 64 0.55 -8.85 -15.65
CA ASP A 64 0.36 -8.83 -17.11
C ASP A 64 -0.19 -10.18 -17.57
N GLU A 65 -1.46 -10.22 -17.99
CA GLU A 65 -2.13 -11.44 -18.45
C GLU A 65 -1.52 -12.01 -19.72
N LYS A 66 -0.78 -11.24 -20.53
CA LYS A 66 -0.07 -11.78 -21.69
C LYS A 66 1.15 -12.61 -21.29
N ILE A 67 1.76 -12.27 -20.15
CA ILE A 67 2.90 -12.99 -19.58
C ILE A 67 2.38 -14.12 -18.68
N TRP A 68 1.40 -13.83 -17.85
CA TRP A 68 0.84 -14.72 -16.83
C TRP A 68 -0.52 -15.27 -17.25
N SER A 69 -0.61 -15.87 -18.45
CA SER A 69 -1.84 -16.53 -18.93
C SER A 69 -1.80 -18.03 -18.65
N PRO A 70 -2.74 -18.58 -17.86
CA PRO A 70 -2.84 -20.02 -17.63
C PRO A 70 -3.25 -20.80 -18.89
N GLU A 71 -3.80 -20.12 -19.90
CA GLU A 71 -4.18 -20.75 -21.17
C GLU A 71 -2.96 -21.03 -22.05
N THR A 72 -1.90 -20.22 -21.94
CA THR A 72 -0.72 -20.32 -22.81
C THR A 72 0.55 -20.72 -22.07
N ASP A 73 0.57 -20.69 -20.75
CA ASP A 73 1.75 -21.05 -19.96
C ASP A 73 2.15 -22.52 -20.23
N LEU A 74 3.42 -22.72 -20.61
CA LEU A 74 4.01 -24.02 -20.89
C LEU A 74 4.55 -24.71 -19.63
N LEU A 75 4.67 -23.97 -18.53
CA LEU A 75 5.15 -24.48 -17.24
C LEU A 75 4.03 -25.12 -16.41
N LEU A 76 2.76 -24.90 -16.78
CA LEU A 76 1.63 -25.55 -16.14
C LEU A 76 1.49 -27.01 -16.59
N ALA A 77 1.26 -27.92 -15.64
CA ALA A 77 1.00 -29.34 -15.93
C ALA A 77 -0.25 -29.55 -16.80
N ALA A 78 -1.25 -28.69 -16.62
CA ALA A 78 -2.42 -28.59 -17.48
C ALA A 78 -2.84 -27.12 -17.58
N ARG A 79 -3.01 -26.64 -18.81
CA ARG A 79 -3.54 -25.30 -19.10
C ARG A 79 -5.02 -25.24 -18.77
N TYR A 80 -5.48 -24.08 -18.33
CA TYR A 80 -6.88 -23.85 -17.97
C TYR A 80 -7.31 -22.44 -18.35
N ASN A 81 -8.62 -22.27 -18.51
CA ASN A 81 -9.28 -20.98 -18.65
C ASN A 81 -10.21 -20.74 -17.45
N ALA A 82 -10.66 -19.50 -17.31
CA ALA A 82 -11.64 -19.10 -16.29
C ALA A 82 -13.07 -19.46 -16.70
#